data_AF-A0AAV1HXF1-F1
#
_entry.id   AF-A0AAV1HXF1-F1
#
_cell.length_a   1.000
_cell.length_b   1.000
_cell.length_c   1.000
_cell.angle_alpha   90.00
_cell.angle_beta   90.00
_cell.angle_gamma   90.00
#
_symmetry.space_group_name_H-M   'P 1'
#
loop_
_entity.id
_entity.type
_entity.pdbx_description
1 polymer ?
#
loop_
_entity_poly.entity_id
_entity_poly.type
_entity_poly.pdbx_seq_one_letter_code
_entity_poly.pdbx_strand_id
1 'polypeptide(L)'
;MWKIVVQICLPIPLVLLALLCIPAPRVFHRGVLQVVDKTLGISLINSIQLLHFMLVVTGAALIATMRSTHHLSETKLDASTLTPNVLSANMGKRWRAERNFWISFITFTLWCLLARFYTILKQKAKVEDELEAARGSAPAKTGVAAPTKPAPAVAVRTKDT
;
A
#
# COMPACT_ATOMS: atom_id res chain seq x y z
N MET A 1 15.49 -22.90 -0.33
CA MET A 1 15.03 -21.66 -0.99
C MET A 1 13.57 -21.33 -0.67
N TRP A 2 12.60 -22.23 -0.93
CA TRP A 2 11.16 -21.97 -0.71
C TRP A 2 10.77 -21.58 0.72
N LYS A 3 11.39 -22.21 1.73
CA LYS A 3 11.15 -21.91 3.15
C LYS A 3 11.51 -20.46 3.51
N ILE A 4 12.56 -19.89 2.92
CA ILE A 4 13.01 -18.51 3.15
C ILE A 4 12.01 -17.52 2.55
N VAL A 5 11.55 -17.78 1.31
CA VAL A 5 10.55 -16.94 0.64
C VAL A 5 9.27 -16.87 1.47
N VAL A 6 8.79 -18.00 1.97
CA VAL A 6 7.54 -18.04 2.75
C VAL A 6 7.71 -17.45 4.15
N GLN A 7 8.83 -17.74 4.84
CA GLN A 7 9.02 -17.30 6.23
C GLN A 7 9.49 -15.85 6.36
N ILE A 8 10.10 -15.26 5.32
CA ILE A 8 10.62 -13.89 5.37
C ILE A 8 9.80 -12.95 4.47
N CYS A 9 9.55 -13.31 3.20
CA CYS A 9 8.89 -12.40 2.26
C CYS A 9 7.38 -12.25 2.46
N LEU A 10 6.72 -13.16 3.19
CA LEU A 10 5.27 -13.14 3.41
C LEU A 10 4.85 -12.39 4.69
N PRO A 11 5.45 -12.61 5.87
CA PRO A 11 4.98 -11.94 7.09
C PRO A 11 5.27 -10.43 7.09
N ILE A 12 6.38 -9.99 6.49
CA ILE A 12 6.76 -8.57 6.46
C ILE A 12 5.69 -7.71 5.77
N PRO A 13 5.32 -7.95 4.49
CA PRO A 13 4.29 -7.15 3.85
C PRO A 13 2.92 -7.35 4.48
N LEU A 14 2.63 -8.53 5.05
CA LEU A 14 1.35 -8.79 5.71
C LEU A 14 1.20 -7.97 6.99
N VAL A 15 2.23 -7.88 7.83
CA VAL A 15 2.23 -7.06 9.04
C VAL A 15 2.19 -5.57 8.69
N LEU A 16 2.97 -5.13 7.69
CA LEU A 16 2.95 -3.74 7.25
C LEU A 16 1.60 -3.35 6.65
N LEU A 17 1.01 -4.19 5.80
CA LEU A 17 -0.31 -3.96 5.24
C LEU A 17 -1.39 -3.96 6.33
N ALA A 18 -1.33 -4.90 7.28
CA ALA A 18 -2.24 -4.91 8.42
C ALA A 18 -2.12 -3.63 9.26
N LEU A 19 -0.90 -3.15 9.53
CA LEU A 19 -0.68 -1.86 10.20
C LEU A 19 -1.29 -0.69 9.42
N LEU A 20 -1.17 -0.70 8.08
CA LEU A 20 -1.71 0.35 7.21
C LEU A 20 -3.24 0.30 7.07
N CYS A 21 -3.85 -0.89 7.13
CA CYS A 21 -5.30 -1.07 6.99
C CYS A 21 -6.09 -0.71 8.25
N ILE A 22 -5.43 -0.54 9.40
CA ILE A 22 -6.12 -0.12 10.64
C ILE A 22 -6.53 1.37 10.49
N PRO A 23 -7.84 1.69 10.57
CA PRO A 23 -8.31 3.07 10.58
C PRO A 23 -7.95 3.69 11.93
N ALA A 24 -6.80 4.32 12.02
CA ALA A 24 -6.24 4.81 13.26
C ALA A 24 -6.31 6.34 13.36
N PRO A 25 -6.30 6.93 14.58
CA PRO A 25 -6.22 8.37 14.75
C PRO A 25 -4.94 8.96 14.12
N ARG A 26 -5.00 10.23 13.68
CA ARG A 26 -3.97 10.90 12.85
C ARG A 26 -2.53 10.75 13.34
N VAL A 27 -2.32 10.76 14.66
CA VAL A 27 -1.00 10.62 15.29
C VAL A 27 -0.41 9.22 15.03
N PHE A 28 -1.25 8.19 15.07
CA PHE A 28 -0.85 6.82 14.76
C PHE A 28 -0.52 6.67 13.28
N HIS A 29 -1.27 7.31 12.37
CA HIS A 29 -0.93 7.31 10.95
C HIS A 29 0.46 7.89 10.68
N ARG A 30 0.83 9.02 11.30
CA ARG A 30 2.19 9.58 11.16
C ARG A 30 3.27 8.63 11.71
N GLY A 31 3.02 7.97 12.85
CA GLY A 31 3.94 6.97 13.42
C GLY A 31 4.11 5.73 12.55
N VAL A 32 3.00 5.16 12.07
CA VAL A 32 3.02 4.02 11.13
C VAL A 32 3.72 4.41 9.84
N LEU A 33 3.49 5.62 9.32
CA LEU A 33 4.17 6.09 8.13
C LEU A 33 5.68 6.17 8.34
N GLN A 34 6.14 6.67 9.48
CA GLN A 34 7.57 6.73 9.80
C GLN A 34 8.21 5.35 9.95
N VAL A 35 7.50 4.40 10.58
CA VAL A 35 7.98 3.01 10.68
C VAL A 35 8.08 2.40 9.29
N VAL A 36 7.02 2.53 8.49
CA VAL A 36 6.95 2.02 7.12
C VAL A 36 8.05 2.65 6.26
N ASP A 37 8.23 3.97 6.32
CA ASP A 37 9.25 4.70 5.57
C ASP A 37 10.66 4.32 6.00
N LYS A 38 10.90 4.06 7.29
CA LYS A 38 12.17 3.51 7.77
C LYS A 38 12.42 2.09 7.30
N THR A 39 11.42 1.21 7.35
CA THR A 39 11.58 -0.18 6.87
C THR A 39 11.70 -0.29 5.36
N LEU A 40 10.94 0.49 4.59
CA LEU A 40 10.97 0.48 3.12
C LEU A 40 12.13 1.32 2.56
N GLY A 41 12.57 2.34 3.31
CA GLY A 41 13.69 3.22 2.98
C GLY A 41 15.07 2.66 3.31
N ILE A 42 15.16 1.45 3.87
CA ILE A 42 16.44 0.73 3.98
C ILE A 42 16.98 0.52 2.56
N SER A 43 17.91 1.39 2.17
CA SER A 43 18.55 1.33 0.87
C SER A 43 19.62 0.25 0.93
N LEU A 44 19.35 -0.90 0.31
CA LEU A 44 20.28 -2.03 0.32
C LEU A 44 21.52 -1.76 -0.55
N ILE A 45 21.32 -1.17 -1.73
CA ILE A 45 22.38 -0.86 -2.71
C ILE A 45 22.01 0.44 -3.45
N ASN A 46 22.77 1.50 -3.21
CA ASN A 46 22.96 2.66 -4.08
C ASN A 46 21.69 3.25 -4.77
N SER A 47 20.59 3.45 -4.03
CA SER A 47 19.31 4.08 -4.45
C SER A 47 18.12 3.14 -4.72
N ILE A 48 18.31 1.82 -4.73
CA ILE A 48 17.16 0.89 -4.87
C ILE A 48 16.51 0.69 -3.50
N GLN A 49 15.31 1.26 -3.32
CA GLN A 49 14.50 1.05 -2.11
C GLN A 49 14.18 -0.45 -1.94
N LEU A 50 14.19 -0.93 -0.68
CA LEU A 50 13.87 -2.33 -0.34
C LEU A 50 12.57 -2.80 -1.00
N LEU A 51 11.59 -1.91 -1.11
CA LEU A 51 10.33 -2.17 -1.80
C LEU A 51 10.52 -2.63 -3.24
N HIS A 52 11.29 -1.90 -4.04
CA HIS A 52 11.52 -2.23 -5.45
C HIS A 52 12.30 -3.53 -5.58
N PHE A 53 13.30 -3.74 -4.72
CA PHE A 53 14.06 -4.97 -4.67
C PHE A 53 13.14 -6.18 -4.36
N MET A 54 12.32 -6.09 -3.33
CA MET A 54 11.40 -7.15 -2.95
C MET A 54 10.31 -7.39 -4.01
N LEU A 55 9.86 -6.34 -4.70
CA LEU A 55 8.94 -6.47 -5.83
C LEU A 55 9.56 -7.27 -6.98
N VAL A 56 10.82 -6.99 -7.31
CA VAL A 56 11.56 -7.72 -8.36
C VAL A 56 11.79 -9.18 -7.93
N VAL A 57 12.21 -9.41 -6.69
CA VAL A 57 12.45 -10.76 -6.15
C VAL A 57 11.16 -11.59 -6.14
N THR A 58 10.06 -11.02 -5.65
CA THR A 58 8.77 -11.73 -5.61
C THR A 58 8.16 -11.90 -7.00
N GLY A 59 8.35 -10.93 -7.90
CA GLY A 59 7.97 -11.07 -9.31
C GLY A 59 8.77 -12.16 -10.03
N ALA A 60 10.08 -12.23 -9.82
CA ALA A 60 10.92 -13.31 -10.35
C ALA A 60 10.51 -14.69 -9.79
N ALA A 61 10.18 -14.77 -8.50
CA ALA A 61 9.66 -15.98 -7.88
C ALA A 61 8.29 -16.40 -8.46
N LEU A 62 7.40 -15.44 -8.75
CA LEU A 62 6.13 -15.71 -9.42
C LEU A 62 6.34 -16.24 -10.83
N ILE A 63 7.23 -15.64 -11.61
CA ILE A 63 7.55 -16.13 -12.97
C ILE A 63 8.16 -17.53 -12.91
N ALA A 64 9.07 -17.79 -11.96
CA ALA A 64 9.68 -19.10 -11.79
C ALA A 64 8.63 -20.18 -11.44
N THR A 65 7.71 -19.89 -10.52
CA THR A 65 6.64 -20.83 -10.13
C THR A 65 5.59 -21.00 -11.23
N MET A 66 5.28 -19.95 -11.99
CA MET A 66 4.41 -20.00 -13.16
C MET A 66 4.99 -20.92 -14.24
N ARG A 67 6.27 -20.74 -14.59
CA ARG A 67 6.97 -21.62 -15.56
C ARG A 67 7.02 -23.07 -15.08
N SER A 68 7.34 -23.30 -13.81
CA SER A 68 7.36 -24.65 -13.24
C SER A 68 5.98 -25.31 -13.29
N THR A 69 4.92 -24.58 -12.99
CA THR A 69 3.54 -25.08 -13.04
C THR A 69 3.10 -25.39 -14.47
N HIS A 70 3.45 -24.52 -15.43
CA HIS A 70 3.15 -24.75 -16.84
C HIS A 70 3.85 -26.01 -17.37
N HIS A 71 5.14 -26.14 -17.11
CA HIS A 71 5.93 -27.30 -17.53
C HIS A 71 5.38 -28.61 -16.96
N LEU A 72 4.99 -28.62 -15.67
CA LEU A 72 4.35 -29.80 -15.05
C LEU A 72 2.93 -30.06 -15.56
N SER A 73 2.25 -29.05 -16.10
CA SER A 73 0.92 -29.22 -16.70
C SER A 73 1.00 -29.83 -18.10
N GLU A 74 2.03 -29.46 -18.87
CA GLU A 74 2.29 -29.97 -20.21
C GLU A 74 2.94 -31.35 -20.22
N THR A 75 3.53 -31.78 -19.10
CA THR A 75 4.08 -33.12 -18.94
C THR A 75 2.95 -34.16 -18.96
N LYS A 76 2.61 -34.63 -20.16
CA LYS A 76 1.72 -35.78 -20.35
C LYS A 76 2.48 -37.04 -19.94
N LEU A 77 1.90 -37.82 -19.03
CA LEU A 77 2.44 -39.14 -18.68
C LEU A 77 2.28 -40.05 -19.89
N ASP A 78 3.35 -40.76 -20.25
CA ASP A 78 3.30 -41.71 -21.33
C ASP A 78 2.40 -42.90 -20.93
N ALA A 79 1.51 -43.31 -21.84
CA ALA A 79 0.50 -44.34 -21.57
C ALA A 79 1.15 -45.70 -21.23
N SER A 80 2.39 -45.90 -21.68
CA SER A 80 3.21 -47.08 -21.45
C SER A 80 3.73 -47.23 -20.01
N THR A 81 3.79 -46.15 -19.23
CA THR A 81 4.41 -46.10 -17.88
C THR A 81 3.41 -45.84 -16.75
N LEU A 82 2.12 -45.92 -17.06
CA LEU A 82 0.99 -45.56 -16.20
C LEU A 82 0.72 -46.62 -15.12
N THR A 83 1.60 -46.71 -14.14
CA THR A 83 1.30 -47.41 -12.88
C THR A 83 0.56 -46.46 -11.92
N PRO A 84 -0.36 -46.96 -11.08
CA PRO A 84 -1.13 -46.13 -10.14
C PRO A 84 -0.22 -45.36 -9.16
N ASN A 85 0.95 -45.91 -8.83
CA ASN A 85 1.96 -45.24 -8.00
C ASN A 85 2.62 -44.05 -8.71
N VAL A 86 2.88 -44.16 -10.01
CA VAL A 86 3.43 -43.05 -10.81
C VAL A 86 2.39 -41.94 -10.99
N LEU A 87 1.12 -42.32 -11.16
CA LEU A 87 0.01 -41.36 -11.27
C LEU A 87 -0.16 -40.54 -9.98
N SER A 88 -0.22 -41.21 -8.82
CA SER A 88 -0.36 -40.52 -7.53
C SER A 88 0.84 -39.63 -7.21
N ALA A 89 2.05 -40.09 -7.53
CA ALA A 89 3.27 -39.29 -7.39
C ALA A 89 3.24 -38.04 -8.29
N ASN A 90 2.76 -38.15 -9.54
CA ASN A 90 2.68 -37.02 -10.45
C ASN A 90 1.58 -36.03 -10.04
N MET A 91 0.41 -36.51 -9.64
CA MET A 91 -0.65 -35.65 -9.08
C MET A 91 -0.15 -34.90 -7.85
N GLY A 92 0.61 -35.57 -6.97
CA GLY A 92 1.24 -34.94 -5.82
C GLY A 92 2.28 -33.88 -6.19
N LYS A 93 2.98 -34.00 -7.32
CA LYS A 93 3.91 -32.96 -7.82
C LYS A 93 3.15 -31.75 -8.35
N ARG A 94 2.07 -31.96 -9.13
CA ARG A 94 1.22 -30.89 -9.67
C ARG A 94 0.57 -30.08 -8.56
N TRP A 95 0.00 -30.75 -7.55
CA TRP A 95 -0.59 -30.08 -6.38
C TRP A 95 0.40 -29.19 -5.63
N ARG A 96 1.63 -29.67 -5.42
CA ARG A 96 2.68 -28.88 -4.76
C ARG A 96 3.09 -27.66 -5.59
N ALA A 97 3.20 -27.82 -6.91
CA ALA A 97 3.52 -26.72 -7.82
C ALA A 97 2.43 -25.66 -7.84
N GLU A 98 1.16 -26.07 -7.93
CA GLU A 98 0.00 -25.18 -7.88
C GLU A 98 -0.08 -24.40 -6.57
N ARG A 99 0.08 -25.08 -5.43
CA ARG A 99 0.15 -24.40 -4.12
C ARG A 99 1.27 -23.37 -4.08
N ASN A 100 2.45 -23.71 -4.61
CA ASN A 100 3.58 -22.80 -4.64
C ASN A 100 3.29 -21.57 -5.52
N PHE A 101 2.66 -21.78 -6.68
CA PHE A 101 2.18 -20.69 -7.54
C PHE A 101 1.22 -19.75 -6.80
N TRP A 102 0.19 -20.27 -6.14
CA TRP A 102 -0.76 -19.44 -5.39
C TRP A 102 -0.11 -18.64 -4.28
N ILE A 103 0.83 -19.25 -3.54
CA ILE A 103 1.58 -18.54 -2.49
C ILE A 103 2.42 -17.41 -3.11
N SER A 104 3.18 -17.68 -4.16
CA SER A 104 3.97 -16.65 -4.85
C SER A 104 3.09 -15.53 -5.41
N PHE A 105 1.94 -15.86 -5.96
CA PHE A 105 0.98 -14.90 -6.49
C PHE A 105 0.47 -13.97 -5.39
N ILE A 106 -0.05 -14.53 -4.29
CA ILE A 106 -0.54 -13.76 -3.15
C ILE A 106 0.58 -12.90 -2.56
N THR A 107 1.79 -13.44 -2.43
CA THR A 107 2.93 -12.69 -1.89
C THR A 107 3.28 -11.50 -2.78
N PHE A 108 3.34 -11.69 -4.10
CA PHE A 108 3.56 -10.61 -5.06
C PHE A 108 2.44 -9.55 -4.99
N THR A 109 1.18 -9.98 -4.98
CA THR A 109 0.03 -9.07 -4.84
C THR A 109 0.09 -8.27 -3.54
N LEU A 110 0.47 -8.89 -2.41
CA LEU A 110 0.69 -8.20 -1.14
C LEU A 110 1.74 -7.09 -1.25
N TRP A 111 2.87 -7.36 -1.90
CA TRP A 111 3.89 -6.33 -2.16
C TRP A 111 3.40 -5.23 -3.09
N CYS A 112 2.65 -5.56 -4.14
CA CYS A 112 2.02 -4.56 -5.02
C CYS A 112 1.02 -3.66 -4.27
N LEU A 113 0.18 -4.26 -3.43
CA LEU A 113 -0.77 -3.52 -2.59
C LEU A 113 -0.04 -2.62 -1.62
N LEU A 114 0.98 -3.14 -0.92
CA LEU A 114 1.79 -2.35 0.01
C LEU A 114 2.41 -1.14 -0.69
N ALA A 115 2.93 -1.32 -1.91
CA ALA A 115 3.48 -0.23 -2.70
C ALA A 115 2.43 0.82 -3.06
N ARG A 116 1.25 0.39 -3.51
CA ARG A 116 0.13 1.31 -3.80
C ARG A 116 -0.33 2.05 -2.55
N PHE A 117 -0.57 1.35 -1.45
CA PHE A 117 -0.97 1.98 -0.18
C PHE A 117 0.09 2.96 0.31
N TYR A 118 1.37 2.61 0.28
CA TYR A 118 2.45 3.53 0.65
C TYR A 118 2.41 4.82 -0.17
N THR A 119 2.25 4.74 -1.50
CA THR A 119 2.13 5.95 -2.35
C THR A 119 0.91 6.80 -1.99
N ILE A 120 -0.24 6.17 -1.76
CA ILE A 120 -1.48 6.87 -1.39
C ILE A 120 -1.35 7.56 -0.04
N LEU A 121 -0.80 6.88 0.98
CA LEU A 121 -0.64 7.50 2.30
C LEU A 121 0.40 8.63 2.27
N LYS A 122 1.46 8.51 1.46
CA LYS A 122 2.44 9.58 1.28
C LYS A 122 1.81 10.82 0.63
N GLN A 123 0.95 10.62 -0.36
CA GLN A 123 0.18 11.71 -0.96
C GLN A 123 -0.78 12.34 0.05
N LYS A 124 -1.50 11.53 0.83
CA LYS A 124 -2.40 12.01 1.88
C LYS A 124 -1.65 12.86 2.92
N ALA A 125 -0.51 12.38 3.42
CA ALA A 125 0.31 13.13 4.37
C ALA A 125 0.78 14.48 3.79
N LYS A 126 1.23 14.49 2.52
CA LYS A 126 1.62 15.73 1.84
C LYS A 126 0.46 16.73 1.74
N VAL A 127 -0.73 16.27 1.37
CA VAL A 127 -1.93 17.11 1.26
C VAL A 127 -2.36 17.65 2.64
N GLU A 128 -2.25 16.83 3.68
CA GLU A 128 -2.55 17.27 5.05
C GLU A 128 -1.55 18.34 5.53
N ASP A 129 -0.25 18.16 5.25
CA ASP A 129 0.78 19.16 5.61
C ASP A 129 0.60 20.49 4.82
N GLU A 130 0.24 20.42 3.53
CA GLU A 130 -0.10 21.61 2.72
C GLU A 130 -1.34 22.33 3.28
N LEU A 131 -2.35 21.59 3.75
CA LEU A 131 -3.55 22.14 4.37
C LEU A 131 -3.26 22.78 5.74
N GLU A 132 -2.40 22.17 6.55
CA GLU A 132 -1.94 22.74 7.83
C GLU A 132 -1.13 24.02 7.60
N ALA A 133 -0.24 24.05 6.61
CA ALA A 133 0.51 25.24 6.24
C ALA A 133 -0.39 26.38 5.73
N ALA A 134 -1.40 26.07 4.91
CA ALA A 134 -2.39 27.05 4.45
C ALA A 134 -3.30 27.56 5.58
N ARG A 135 -3.64 26.71 6.55
CA ARG A 135 -4.40 27.10 7.75
C ARG A 135 -3.56 27.93 8.74
N GLY A 136 -2.29 27.61 8.90
CA GLY A 136 -1.36 28.38 9.75
C GLY A 136 -0.93 29.70 9.12
N SER A 137 -0.90 29.78 7.79
CA SER A 137 -0.64 31.01 7.02
C SER A 137 -1.91 31.80 6.72
N ALA A 138 -3.08 31.33 7.16
CA ALA A 138 -4.26 32.17 7.16
C ALA A 138 -3.95 33.32 8.13
N PRO A 139 -3.87 34.59 7.67
CA PRO A 139 -3.72 35.70 8.59
C PRO A 139 -4.85 35.56 9.60
N ALA A 140 -4.52 35.65 10.89
CA ALA A 140 -5.50 35.81 11.95
C ALA A 140 -6.55 36.77 11.39
N LYS A 141 -7.78 36.27 11.16
CA LYS A 141 -8.86 37.12 10.67
C LYS A 141 -8.94 38.25 11.67
N THR A 142 -8.37 39.38 11.29
CA THR A 142 -8.63 40.69 11.86
C THR A 142 -10.13 40.70 12.08
N GLY A 143 -10.52 40.86 13.35
CA GLY A 143 -11.90 40.86 13.74
C GLY A 143 -12.68 41.67 12.72
N VAL A 144 -13.56 40.98 11.99
CA VAL A 144 -14.50 41.62 11.09
C VAL A 144 -15.27 42.57 11.99
N ALA A 145 -14.93 43.86 11.90
CA ALA A 145 -15.68 44.92 12.54
C ALA A 145 -17.13 44.69 12.13
N ALA A 146 -17.99 44.49 13.12
CA ALA A 146 -19.42 44.36 12.93
C ALA A 146 -19.90 45.48 12.01
N PRO A 147 -20.74 45.20 11.00
CA PRO A 147 -21.27 46.24 10.13
C PRO A 147 -21.99 47.26 11.01
N THR A 148 -21.43 48.47 11.06
CA THR A 148 -22.02 49.61 11.76
C THR A 148 -23.38 49.87 11.15
N LYS A 149 -24.41 49.64 11.96
CA LYS A 149 -25.80 50.02 11.71
C LYS A 149 -25.82 51.51 11.28
N PRO A 150 -26.36 51.87 10.10
CA PRO A 150 -26.40 53.27 9.71
C PRO A 150 -27.30 54.04 10.67
N ALA A 151 -26.78 55.18 11.14
CA ALA A 151 -27.48 56.10 12.03
C ALA A 151 -28.78 56.62 11.39
N PRO A 152 -29.86 56.83 12.18
CA PRO A 152 -31.11 57.35 11.63
C PRO A 152 -30.93 58.79 11.15
N ALA A 153 -31.44 59.05 9.95
CA ALA A 153 -31.45 60.34 9.30
C ALA A 153 -32.12 61.41 10.19
N VAL A 154 -31.41 62.52 10.40
CA VAL A 154 -31.92 63.73 11.03
C VAL A 154 -33.02 64.30 10.13
N ALA A 155 -34.26 64.28 10.62
CA ALA A 155 -35.37 64.96 9.98
C ALA A 155 -35.22 66.48 10.16
N VAL A 156 -34.92 67.15 9.04
CA VAL A 156 -35.04 68.60 8.91
C VAL A 156 -36.52 68.97 9.09
N ARG A 157 -36.86 69.59 10.22
CA ARG A 157 -38.17 70.21 10.43
C ARG A 157 -38.07 71.70 10.10
N THR A 158 -38.38 72.02 8.85
CA THR A 158 -38.85 73.35 8.47
C THR A 158 -40.17 73.65 9.18
N LYS A 159 -40.29 74.84 9.77
CA LYS A 159 -41.47 75.70 9.63
C LYS A 159 -41.21 77.07 10.26
N ASP A 160 -41.16 78.06 9.38
CA ASP A 160 -41.51 79.44 9.63
C ASP A 160 -42.95 79.52 10.15
N THR A 161 -43.17 80.24 11.25
CA THR A 161 -44.13 81.36 11.45
C THR A 161 -44.22 81.73 12.93
#